data_AF-A0A9D4V7S5-F1
#
_entry.id   AF-A0A9D4V7S5-F1
#
_cell.length_a   1.000
_cell.length_b   1.000
_cell.length_c   1.000
_cell.angle_alpha   90.00
_cell.angle_beta   90.00
_cell.angle_gamma   90.00
#
_symmetry.space_group_name_H-M   'P 1'
#
loop_
_entity.id
_entity.type
_entity.pdbx_description
1 polymer ?
#
loop_
_entity_poly.entity_id
_entity_poly.type
_entity_poly.pdbx_seq_one_letter_code
_entity_poly.pdbx_strand_id
1 'polypeptide(L)'
;MAPSLCAYRHLLLLLPSVLLLLAGTASRVCAECAKNHTLGGANKLFANCNDLVVQGANIAWSLEAENGTLEVLFSGNAPVAGGWVGWGINPSASGLSMAGTQAFIAFQAHNGSTVLTYNVTTSTQLGAPFACSPISLRVLDMAVEIIGLRIYIFVSLSLPSNQTNTSTSLLNHVWNRGQSVSNFQPAPHSFSAEDVSGLKAINMSSGIVSVEVKQPQPPRYLLKNRHAILNTVGWGILLPGGVIAARYLKLVAESSWFYVHVVMQMLGYGLGA
;
A
#
# COMPACT_ATOMS: atom_id res chain seq x y z
N MET A 1 -30.56 -72.56 18.20
CA MET A 1 -29.18 -72.06 18.32
C MET A 1 -29.08 -70.73 17.58
N ALA A 2 -28.99 -69.63 18.32
CA ALA A 2 -28.56 -68.35 17.77
C ALA A 2 -27.03 -68.37 17.55
N PRO A 3 -26.52 -67.55 16.60
CA PRO A 3 -25.83 -66.37 17.09
C PRO A 3 -26.07 -65.08 16.25
N SER A 4 -25.93 -63.96 16.98
CA SER A 4 -25.40 -62.62 16.62
C SER A 4 -25.83 -61.95 15.31
N LEU A 5 -26.65 -60.88 15.33
CA LEU A 5 -26.38 -59.48 15.73
C LEU A 5 -25.33 -58.74 14.88
N CYS A 6 -25.79 -57.56 14.44
CA CYS A 6 -25.03 -56.33 14.23
C CYS A 6 -24.34 -56.14 12.87
N ALA A 7 -25.05 -55.53 11.92
CA ALA A 7 -24.55 -54.45 11.07
C ALA A 7 -25.54 -54.16 9.93
N TYR A 8 -26.54 -53.31 10.15
CA TYR A 8 -27.06 -52.37 9.13
C TYR A 8 -28.25 -51.59 9.69
N ARG A 9 -28.00 -50.52 10.45
CA ARG A 9 -29.10 -49.62 10.85
C ARG A 9 -28.69 -48.16 10.99
N HIS A 10 -27.73 -47.70 10.18
CA HIS A 10 -27.37 -46.27 10.14
C HIS A 10 -27.21 -45.69 8.73
N LEU A 11 -27.54 -46.43 7.66
CA LEU A 11 -27.32 -45.94 6.29
C LEU A 11 -28.53 -45.28 5.62
N LEU A 12 -29.42 -44.62 6.36
CA LEU A 12 -30.62 -43.97 5.76
C LEU A 12 -31.03 -42.66 6.44
N LEU A 13 -30.07 -41.88 6.98
CA LEU A 13 -30.34 -40.55 7.56
C LEU A 13 -29.35 -39.46 7.12
N LEU A 14 -28.78 -39.55 5.91
CA LEU A 14 -27.87 -38.53 5.36
C LEU A 14 -28.32 -37.99 3.99
N LEU A 15 -29.63 -37.81 3.79
CA LEU A 15 -30.17 -37.42 2.47
C LEU A 15 -31.17 -36.24 2.41
N PRO A 16 -31.34 -35.39 3.45
CA PRO A 16 -31.86 -34.04 3.20
C PRO A 16 -30.91 -32.89 3.61
N SER A 17 -29.79 -33.14 4.30
CA SER A 17 -28.98 -32.06 4.89
C SER A 17 -27.95 -31.42 3.95
N VAL A 18 -27.74 -31.96 2.75
CA VAL A 18 -26.70 -31.48 1.81
C VAL A 18 -27.27 -30.48 0.79
N LEU A 19 -28.59 -30.42 0.61
CA LEU A 19 -29.21 -29.56 -0.42
C LEU A 19 -29.46 -28.10 0.03
N LEU A 20 -29.22 -27.77 1.31
CA LEU A 20 -29.42 -26.41 1.84
C LEU A 20 -28.12 -25.56 1.90
N LEU A 21 -26.97 -26.12 1.49
CA LEU A 21 -25.67 -25.42 1.49
C LEU A 21 -25.29 -24.81 0.13
N LEU A 22 -26.12 -24.94 -0.90
CA LEU A 22 -25.87 -24.39 -2.24
C LEU A 22 -26.64 -23.10 -2.56
N ALA A 23 -27.48 -22.60 -1.64
CA ALA A 23 -28.21 -21.35 -1.80
C ALA A 23 -27.60 -20.25 -0.92
N GLY A 24 -26.38 -19.82 -1.26
CA GLY A 24 -25.68 -18.84 -0.42
C GLY A 24 -24.41 -18.25 -1.02
N THR A 25 -24.21 -18.28 -2.33
CA THR A 25 -23.26 -17.33 -2.92
C THR A 25 -23.96 -15.98 -2.95
N ALA A 26 -23.87 -15.24 -1.83
CA ALA A 26 -24.03 -13.80 -1.89
C ALA A 26 -23.01 -13.31 -2.92
N SER A 27 -23.48 -12.98 -4.12
CA SER A 27 -22.67 -12.27 -5.11
C SER A 27 -22.14 -11.05 -4.37
N ARG A 28 -20.83 -11.03 -4.11
CA ARG A 28 -20.16 -9.80 -3.72
C ARG A 28 -20.29 -8.93 -4.97
N VAL A 29 -21.31 -8.07 -4.99
CA VAL A 29 -21.29 -6.91 -5.86
C VAL A 29 -20.09 -6.11 -5.37
N CYS A 30 -18.94 -6.26 -6.02
CA CYS A 30 -17.91 -5.24 -5.92
C CYS A 30 -18.59 -3.97 -6.43
N ALA A 31 -18.81 -3.01 -5.53
CA ALA A 31 -19.28 -1.71 -5.94
C ALA A 31 -18.23 -1.18 -6.93
N GLU A 32 -18.59 -1.11 -8.20
CA GLU A 32 -17.78 -0.45 -9.21
C GLU A 32 -17.56 1.00 -8.79
N CYS A 33 -16.36 1.53 -9.03
CA CYS A 33 -16.08 2.93 -8.76
C CYS A 33 -17.19 3.84 -9.32
N ALA A 34 -17.68 4.75 -8.47
CA ALA A 34 -18.72 5.67 -8.85
C ALA A 34 -18.13 6.84 -9.66
N LYS A 35 -18.70 7.11 -10.83
CA LYS A 35 -18.39 8.30 -11.64
C LYS A 35 -19.22 9.53 -11.25
N ASN A 36 -20.14 9.38 -10.31
CA ASN A 36 -20.97 10.47 -9.81
C ASN A 36 -20.85 10.57 -8.29
N HIS A 37 -20.90 11.78 -7.78
CA HIS A 37 -20.93 12.03 -6.34
C HIS A 37 -21.61 13.36 -6.05
N THR A 38 -22.47 13.40 -5.04
CA THR A 38 -23.09 14.65 -4.60
C THR A 38 -22.22 15.27 -3.51
N LEU A 39 -21.57 16.38 -3.80
CA LEU A 39 -20.69 17.10 -2.87
C LEU A 39 -21.30 18.47 -2.54
N GLY A 40 -21.60 18.72 -1.26
CA GLY A 40 -22.19 20.00 -0.83
C GLY A 40 -23.52 20.34 -1.50
N GLY A 41 -24.30 19.33 -1.87
CA GLY A 41 -25.57 19.48 -2.59
C GLY A 41 -25.45 19.62 -4.12
N ALA A 42 -24.24 19.68 -4.67
CA ALA A 42 -24.01 19.71 -6.12
C ALA A 42 -23.58 18.33 -6.62
N ASN A 43 -24.19 17.87 -7.73
CA ASN A 43 -23.78 16.63 -8.38
C ASN A 43 -22.51 16.85 -9.21
N LYS A 44 -21.45 16.14 -8.86
CA LYS A 44 -20.20 16.05 -9.63
C LYS A 44 -20.26 14.79 -10.50
N LEU A 45 -19.86 14.94 -11.76
CA LEU A 45 -19.80 13.88 -12.77
C LEU A 45 -18.39 13.78 -13.33
N PHE A 46 -17.85 12.56 -13.39
CA PHE A 46 -16.49 12.28 -13.80
C PHE A 46 -16.47 11.38 -15.05
N ALA A 47 -15.54 11.63 -15.96
CA ALA A 47 -15.37 10.84 -17.18
C ALA A 47 -14.83 9.44 -16.86
N ASN A 48 -13.88 9.37 -15.93
CA ASN A 48 -13.13 8.17 -15.58
C ASN A 48 -13.22 7.86 -14.09
N CYS A 49 -13.06 6.59 -13.74
CA CYS A 49 -12.86 6.17 -12.36
C CYS A 49 -12.03 4.90 -12.29
N ASN A 50 -11.43 4.65 -11.13
CA ASN A 50 -10.65 3.45 -10.86
C ASN A 50 -10.67 3.11 -9.36
N ASP A 51 -11.02 1.88 -9.02
CA ASP A 51 -10.79 1.33 -7.69
C ASP A 51 -9.30 1.02 -7.50
N LEU A 52 -8.75 1.46 -6.37
CA LEU A 52 -7.33 1.29 -6.05
C LEU A 52 -7.13 -0.01 -5.28
N VAL A 53 -5.97 -0.64 -5.50
CA VAL A 53 -5.70 -2.01 -5.05
C VAL A 53 -5.60 -2.18 -3.53
N VAL A 54 -5.47 -1.07 -2.78
CA VAL A 54 -5.27 -1.08 -1.33
C VAL A 54 -6.09 0.00 -0.63
N GLN A 55 -6.31 -0.20 0.67
CA GLN A 55 -6.95 0.76 1.58
C GLN A 55 -8.42 1.06 1.26
N GLY A 56 -9.06 0.28 0.39
CA GLY A 56 -10.46 0.50 -0.04
C GLY A 56 -10.66 1.86 -0.69
N ALA A 57 -9.61 2.38 -1.33
CA ALA A 57 -9.57 3.71 -1.92
C ALA A 57 -10.02 3.69 -3.38
N ASN A 58 -10.52 4.82 -3.85
CA ASN A 58 -11.10 4.96 -5.18
C ASN A 58 -10.80 6.36 -5.68
N ILE A 59 -10.61 6.51 -7.00
CA ILE A 59 -10.40 7.80 -7.64
C ILE A 59 -11.33 7.92 -8.84
N ALA A 60 -12.01 9.06 -8.96
CA ALA A 60 -12.76 9.46 -10.14
C ALA A 60 -12.22 10.80 -10.64
N TRP A 61 -12.15 11.00 -11.96
CA TRP A 61 -11.58 12.22 -12.53
C TRP A 61 -12.11 12.56 -13.92
N SER A 62 -11.97 13.84 -14.26
CA SER A 62 -12.18 14.41 -15.60
C SER A 62 -11.03 15.35 -15.91
N LEU A 63 -10.46 15.24 -17.11
CA LEU A 63 -9.47 16.17 -17.63
C LEU A 63 -10.08 16.92 -18.81
N GLU A 64 -10.24 18.23 -18.66
CA GLU A 64 -10.68 19.12 -19.73
C GLU A 64 -9.48 19.49 -20.60
N ALA A 65 -9.56 19.16 -21.89
CA ALA A 65 -8.44 19.30 -22.82
C ALA A 65 -8.19 20.76 -23.20
N GLU A 66 -9.24 21.58 -23.25
CA GLU A 66 -9.15 22.96 -23.75
C GLU A 66 -8.38 23.89 -22.81
N ASN A 67 -8.59 23.76 -21.50
CA ASN A 67 -8.01 24.64 -20.49
C ASN A 67 -7.05 23.92 -19.52
N GLY A 68 -6.86 22.61 -19.70
CA GLY A 68 -5.98 21.79 -18.85
C GLY A 68 -6.49 21.62 -17.43
N THR A 69 -7.80 21.72 -17.20
CA THR A 69 -8.39 21.57 -15.86
C THR A 69 -8.60 20.11 -15.53
N LEU A 70 -7.98 19.65 -14.45
CA LEU A 70 -8.14 18.31 -13.90
C LEU A 70 -9.02 18.40 -12.65
N GLU A 71 -10.21 17.80 -12.71
CA GLU A 71 -11.05 17.58 -11.53
C GLU A 71 -10.87 16.14 -11.05
N VAL A 72 -10.62 15.98 -9.76
CA VAL A 72 -10.43 14.68 -9.11
C VAL A 72 -11.32 14.58 -7.88
N LEU A 73 -12.00 13.45 -7.74
CA LEU A 73 -12.59 13.00 -6.49
C LEU A 73 -11.85 11.74 -6.03
N PHE A 74 -11.09 11.88 -4.96
CA PHE A 74 -10.47 10.76 -4.28
C PHE A 74 -11.33 10.37 -3.07
N SER A 75 -11.47 9.07 -2.82
CA SER A 75 -12.10 8.57 -1.60
C SER A 75 -11.24 7.50 -0.94
N GLY A 76 -11.23 7.49 0.38
CA GLY A 76 -10.53 6.49 1.18
C GLY A 76 -11.11 6.37 2.58
N ASN A 77 -10.68 5.35 3.31
CA ASN A 77 -11.16 5.08 4.66
C ASN A 77 -10.08 5.40 5.71
N ALA A 78 -10.34 6.39 6.56
CA ALA A 78 -9.52 6.66 7.72
C ALA A 78 -9.53 5.43 8.67
N PRO A 79 -8.41 5.09 9.34
CA PRO A 79 -8.38 3.97 10.27
C PRO A 79 -9.31 4.16 11.49
N VAL A 80 -9.51 5.42 11.90
CA VAL A 80 -10.32 5.83 13.04
C VAL A 80 -10.94 7.22 12.76
N ALA A 81 -11.95 7.62 13.53
CA ALA A 81 -12.69 8.87 13.29
C ALA A 81 -11.84 10.16 13.43
N GLY A 82 -10.74 10.11 14.20
CA GLY A 82 -9.75 11.19 14.30
C GLY A 82 -8.56 11.05 13.36
N GLY A 83 -8.63 10.07 12.43
CA GLY A 83 -7.60 9.80 11.45
C GLY A 83 -7.68 10.74 10.25
N TRP A 84 -6.74 10.54 9.33
CA TRP A 84 -6.64 11.31 8.11
C TRP A 84 -6.58 10.39 6.89
N VAL A 85 -6.98 10.94 5.75
CA VAL A 85 -6.81 10.36 4.42
C VAL A 85 -6.12 11.39 3.54
N GLY A 86 -5.15 10.96 2.76
CA GLY A 86 -4.35 11.83 1.90
C GLY A 86 -4.28 11.30 0.48
N TRP A 87 -4.36 12.21 -0.47
CA TRP A 87 -4.09 11.96 -1.89
C TRP A 87 -3.20 13.07 -2.42
N GLY A 88 -2.28 12.77 -3.33
CA GLY A 88 -1.36 13.76 -3.84
C GLY A 88 -0.72 13.37 -5.16
N ILE A 89 -0.05 14.35 -5.75
CA ILE A 89 0.63 14.24 -7.03
C ILE A 89 2.12 14.38 -6.78
N ASN A 90 2.90 13.44 -7.30
CA ASN A 90 4.35 13.59 -7.36
C ASN A 90 4.75 14.06 -8.76
N PRO A 91 5.10 15.33 -8.96
CA PRO A 91 5.48 15.85 -10.28
C PRO A 91 6.86 15.35 -10.75
N SER A 92 7.60 14.60 -9.92
CA SER A 92 8.93 14.13 -10.28
C SER A 92 8.90 13.14 -11.44
N ALA A 93 9.81 13.36 -12.39
CA ALA A 93 10.09 12.42 -13.47
C ALA A 93 10.91 11.19 -13.01
N SER A 94 11.47 11.20 -11.79
CA SER A 94 12.35 10.14 -11.27
C SER A 94 11.62 8.86 -10.83
N GLY A 95 10.30 8.76 -11.06
CA GLY A 95 9.49 7.58 -10.79
C GLY A 95 8.54 7.72 -9.60
N LEU A 96 7.84 6.63 -9.27
CA LEU A 96 6.85 6.60 -8.20
C LEU A 96 7.52 6.61 -6.82
N SER A 97 7.30 7.68 -6.07
CA SER A 97 7.80 7.81 -4.70
C SER A 97 6.88 8.69 -3.87
N MET A 98 6.91 8.51 -2.54
CA MET A 98 6.14 9.35 -1.63
C MET A 98 6.83 10.71 -1.38
N ALA A 99 8.17 10.76 -1.34
CA ALA A 99 8.90 12.02 -1.26
C ALA A 99 8.81 12.80 -2.59
N GLY A 100 8.62 14.11 -2.51
CA GLY A 100 8.30 14.98 -3.64
C GLY A 100 6.79 15.12 -3.90
N THR A 101 5.93 14.41 -3.16
CA THR A 101 4.48 14.48 -3.35
C THR A 101 3.93 15.80 -2.82
N GLN A 102 3.15 16.48 -3.65
CA GLN A 102 2.27 17.59 -3.27
C GLN A 102 0.90 17.00 -2.91
N ALA A 103 0.59 16.98 -1.63
CA ALA A 103 -0.52 16.22 -1.07
C ALA A 103 -1.65 17.12 -0.59
N PHE A 104 -2.86 16.59 -0.72
CA PHE A 104 -4.11 17.07 -0.15
C PHE A 104 -4.49 16.08 0.95
N ILE A 105 -4.44 16.53 2.21
CA ILE A 105 -4.74 15.68 3.35
C ILE A 105 -5.98 16.20 4.04
N ALA A 106 -6.95 15.31 4.20
CA ALA A 106 -8.24 15.59 4.77
C ALA A 106 -8.42 14.85 6.10
N PHE A 107 -9.01 15.55 7.06
CA PHE A 107 -9.28 15.07 8.41
C PHE A 107 -10.36 15.92 9.09
N GLN A 108 -10.88 15.41 10.21
CA GLN A 108 -11.77 16.18 11.06
C GLN A 108 -10.95 17.14 11.94
N ALA A 109 -11.14 18.45 11.76
CA ALA A 109 -10.62 19.48 12.65
C ALA A 109 -11.67 19.87 13.71
N HIS A 110 -11.26 20.66 14.70
CA HIS A 110 -12.16 21.14 15.77
C HIS A 110 -13.39 21.89 15.22
N ASN A 111 -13.23 22.59 14.09
CA ASN A 111 -14.27 23.43 13.48
C ASN A 111 -15.01 22.74 12.32
N GLY A 112 -14.88 21.42 12.17
CA GLY A 112 -15.49 20.64 11.10
C GLY A 112 -14.47 19.89 10.24
N SER A 113 -14.92 19.34 9.13
CA SER A 113 -14.04 18.65 8.18
C SER A 113 -13.16 19.66 7.43
N THR A 114 -11.89 19.33 7.21
CA THR A 114 -10.96 20.18 6.47
C THR A 114 -10.10 19.37 5.50
N VAL A 115 -9.62 20.03 4.45
CA VAL A 115 -8.58 19.54 3.55
C VAL A 115 -7.51 20.63 3.43
N LEU A 116 -6.26 20.27 3.64
CA LEU A 116 -5.11 21.17 3.57
C LEU A 116 -4.04 20.61 2.64
N THR A 117 -3.19 21.50 2.13
CA THR A 117 -2.08 21.14 1.26
C THR A 117 -0.80 20.91 2.06
N TYR A 118 0.00 19.94 1.63
CA TYR A 118 1.26 19.56 2.26
C TYR A 118 2.31 19.22 1.22
N ASN A 119 3.55 19.60 1.49
CA ASN A 119 4.70 19.19 0.68
C ASN A 119 5.44 18.04 1.39
N VAL A 120 5.35 16.83 0.83
CA VAL A 120 6.02 15.65 1.37
C VAL A 120 7.45 15.63 0.86
N THR A 121 8.43 15.77 1.73
CA THR A 121 9.85 15.78 1.39
C THR A 121 10.58 14.62 2.04
N THR A 122 11.81 14.35 1.61
CA THR A 122 12.69 13.37 2.27
C THR A 122 12.89 13.70 3.76
N SER A 123 12.95 14.97 4.14
CA SER A 123 13.08 15.35 5.56
C SER A 123 11.82 15.02 6.36
N THR A 124 10.63 15.22 5.82
CA THR A 124 9.37 14.84 6.50
C THR A 124 9.27 13.32 6.69
N GLN A 125 9.76 12.53 5.73
CA GLN A 125 9.84 11.07 5.87
C GLN A 125 10.84 10.63 6.95
N LEU A 126 11.86 11.44 7.22
CA LEU A 126 12.86 11.22 8.27
C LEU A 126 12.43 11.80 9.63
N GLY A 127 11.18 12.27 9.76
CA GLY A 127 10.61 12.73 11.03
C GLY A 127 10.71 14.23 11.28
N ALA A 128 11.07 15.04 10.27
CA ALA A 128 10.92 16.49 10.39
C ALA A 128 9.44 16.87 10.57
N PRO A 129 9.13 18.00 11.25
CA PRO A 129 7.76 18.47 11.43
C PRO A 129 7.01 18.57 10.10
N PHE A 130 5.77 18.06 10.07
CA PHE A 130 4.97 17.96 8.86
C PHE A 130 3.73 18.87 8.94
N ALA A 131 3.98 20.17 8.80
CA ALA A 131 2.94 21.19 8.79
C ALA A 131 2.37 21.42 7.39
N CYS A 132 1.13 21.91 7.33
CA CYS A 132 0.51 22.34 6.08
C CYS A 132 1.33 23.46 5.44
N SER A 133 1.45 23.43 4.12
CA SER A 133 2.24 24.38 3.35
C SER A 133 1.63 24.60 1.97
N PRO A 134 1.87 25.77 1.33
CA PRO A 134 1.59 25.94 -0.09
C PRO A 134 2.30 24.87 -0.93
N ILE A 135 1.69 24.51 -2.05
CA ILE A 135 2.21 23.58 -3.05
C ILE A 135 2.38 24.31 -4.40
N SER A 136 3.16 23.76 -5.32
CA SER A 136 3.43 24.43 -6.61
C SER A 136 2.33 24.18 -7.65
N LEU A 137 1.48 23.17 -7.45
CA LEU A 137 0.30 22.94 -8.29
C LEU A 137 -0.69 24.08 -8.15
N ARG A 138 -1.23 24.54 -9.28
CA ARG A 138 -2.25 25.59 -9.29
C ARG A 138 -3.61 24.99 -8.94
N VAL A 139 -3.97 25.11 -7.67
CA VAL A 139 -5.26 24.67 -7.13
C VAL A 139 -6.34 25.71 -7.46
N LEU A 140 -7.40 25.27 -8.14
CA LEU A 140 -8.56 26.09 -8.49
C LEU A 140 -9.67 25.98 -7.44
N ASP A 141 -9.90 24.77 -6.93
CA ASP A 141 -10.92 24.50 -5.92
C ASP A 141 -10.55 23.25 -5.12
N MET A 142 -11.00 23.17 -3.87
CA MET A 142 -10.87 22.00 -3.01
C MET A 142 -12.07 21.89 -2.08
N ALA A 143 -12.57 20.68 -1.91
CA ALA A 143 -13.64 20.40 -0.97
C ALA A 143 -13.46 19.04 -0.30
N VAL A 144 -14.07 18.88 0.86
CA VAL A 144 -14.00 17.67 1.67
C VAL A 144 -15.37 17.29 2.17
N GLU A 145 -15.66 16.00 2.20
CA GLU A 145 -16.82 15.43 2.87
C GLU A 145 -16.40 14.19 3.65
N ILE A 146 -16.86 14.09 4.90
CA ILE A 146 -16.54 12.97 5.78
C ILE A 146 -17.85 12.30 6.20
N ILE A 147 -18.00 11.03 5.85
CA ILE A 147 -19.17 10.20 6.18
C ILE A 147 -18.67 8.99 6.98
N GLY A 148 -18.82 9.06 8.30
CA GLY A 148 -18.24 8.06 9.21
C GLY A 148 -16.71 8.05 9.11
N LEU A 149 -16.14 6.93 8.66
CA LEU A 149 -14.69 6.79 8.43
C LEU A 149 -14.28 7.08 6.97
N ARG A 150 -15.24 7.27 6.07
CA ARG A 150 -14.96 7.47 4.65
C ARG A 150 -14.79 8.95 4.38
N ILE A 151 -13.66 9.31 3.78
CA ILE A 151 -13.28 10.69 3.47
C ILE A 151 -13.25 10.84 1.96
N TYR A 152 -13.97 11.83 1.46
CA TYR A 152 -14.00 12.26 0.07
C TYR A 152 -13.22 13.56 -0.05
N ILE A 153 -12.26 13.59 -0.96
CA ILE A 153 -11.39 14.73 -1.25
C ILE A 153 -11.63 15.13 -2.70
N PHE A 154 -12.25 16.29 -2.90
CA PHE A 154 -12.40 16.89 -4.22
C PHE A 154 -11.30 17.93 -4.43
N VAL A 155 -10.67 17.91 -5.60
CA VAL A 155 -9.65 18.87 -6.01
C VAL A 155 -9.86 19.23 -7.48
N SER A 156 -9.83 20.52 -7.79
CA SER A 156 -9.74 21.05 -9.15
C SER A 156 -8.39 21.72 -9.34
N LEU A 157 -7.65 21.30 -10.37
CA LEU A 157 -6.28 21.72 -10.65
C LEU A 157 -6.16 22.27 -12.06
N SER A 158 -5.38 23.33 -12.23
CA SER A 158 -4.95 23.80 -13.54
C SER A 158 -3.57 23.19 -13.84
N LEU A 159 -3.52 22.26 -14.79
CA LEU A 159 -2.27 21.65 -15.22
C LEU A 159 -1.52 22.61 -16.16
N PRO A 160 -0.18 22.77 -16.00
CA PRO A 160 0.58 23.65 -16.87
C PRO A 160 0.59 23.13 -18.32
N SER A 161 0.24 24.01 -19.28
CA SER A 161 0.14 23.65 -20.71
C SER A 161 1.48 23.61 -21.46
N ASN A 162 2.60 23.92 -20.81
CA ASN A 162 3.89 24.14 -21.47
C ASN A 162 4.87 22.97 -21.29
N GLN A 163 4.79 21.96 -22.16
CA GLN A 163 5.96 21.48 -22.91
C GLN A 163 5.54 20.56 -24.06
N THR A 164 5.55 21.17 -25.25
CA THR A 164 5.70 20.52 -26.55
C THR A 164 6.64 19.31 -26.44
N ASN A 165 6.12 18.12 -26.73
CA ASN A 165 6.78 16.80 -26.83
C ASN A 165 6.57 15.79 -25.71
N THR A 166 5.71 16.05 -24.72
CA THR A 166 5.17 14.95 -23.90
C THR A 166 3.72 15.20 -23.57
N SER A 167 2.86 14.27 -23.96
CA SER A 167 1.49 14.15 -23.49
C SER A 167 1.49 14.08 -21.95
N THR A 168 1.36 15.20 -21.25
CA THR A 168 1.34 15.32 -19.78
C THR A 168 0.02 14.84 -19.17
N SER A 169 -0.51 13.75 -19.72
CA SER A 169 -1.63 13.03 -19.11
C SER A 169 -1.15 11.97 -18.12
N LEU A 170 0.11 11.54 -18.18
CA LEU A 170 0.65 10.57 -17.23
C LEU A 170 1.01 11.26 -15.90
N LEU A 171 0.29 10.92 -14.85
CA LEU A 171 0.43 11.49 -13.52
C LEU A 171 0.86 10.42 -12.51
N ASN A 172 1.95 10.68 -11.79
CA ASN A 172 2.28 9.90 -10.60
C ASN A 172 1.44 10.40 -9.44
N HIS A 173 0.59 9.54 -8.90
CA HIS A 173 -0.19 9.87 -7.71
C HIS A 173 0.17 8.96 -6.53
N VAL A 174 -0.04 9.46 -5.33
CA VAL A 174 0.23 8.80 -4.06
C VAL A 174 -0.98 8.97 -3.18
N TRP A 175 -1.36 7.94 -2.45
CA TRP A 175 -2.42 8.02 -1.47
C TRP A 175 -2.06 7.26 -0.20
N ASN A 176 -2.60 7.72 0.92
CA ASN A 176 -2.44 7.03 2.19
C ASN A 176 -3.48 7.45 3.23
N ARG A 177 -3.37 6.86 4.41
CA ARG A 177 -4.21 7.13 5.57
C ARG A 177 -3.43 6.98 6.86
N GLY A 178 -3.84 7.68 7.92
CA GLY A 178 -3.18 7.56 9.23
C GLY A 178 -4.12 7.79 10.40
N GLN A 179 -3.65 7.43 11.60
CA GLN A 179 -4.51 7.30 12.78
C GLN A 179 -4.84 8.61 13.48
N SER A 180 -4.01 9.64 13.33
CA SER A 180 -4.18 10.88 14.10
C SER A 180 -3.61 12.09 13.41
N VAL A 181 -4.17 13.25 13.77
CA VAL A 181 -3.68 14.58 13.40
C VAL A 181 -3.58 15.41 14.68
N SER A 182 -2.47 16.12 14.84
CA SER A 182 -2.26 17.04 15.97
C SER A 182 -1.79 18.38 15.45
N ASN A 183 -2.44 19.48 15.86
CA ASN A 183 -2.10 20.84 15.41
C ASN A 183 -1.95 20.95 13.88
N PHE A 184 -2.89 20.37 13.14
CA PHE A 184 -2.86 20.29 11.66
C PHE A 184 -1.64 19.56 11.07
N GLN A 185 -0.96 18.73 11.88
CA GLN A 185 0.15 17.88 11.46
C GLN A 185 -0.31 16.41 11.51
N PRO A 186 -0.52 15.78 10.34
CA PRO A 186 -0.85 14.36 10.27
C PRO A 186 0.31 13.52 10.82
N ALA A 187 0.01 12.58 11.72
CA ALA A 187 0.98 11.59 12.16
C ALA A 187 1.36 10.65 10.99
N PRO A 188 2.55 10.03 11.00
CA PRO A 188 2.95 9.08 9.96
C PRO A 188 1.90 7.98 9.76
N HIS A 189 1.68 7.59 8.49
CA HIS A 189 0.86 6.43 8.19
C HIS A 189 1.58 5.14 8.63
N SER A 190 0.83 4.04 8.71
CA SER A 190 1.39 2.72 9.00
C SER A 190 2.36 2.28 7.90
N PHE A 191 3.39 1.49 8.24
CA PHE A 191 4.35 0.93 7.28
C PHE A 191 4.01 -0.49 6.85
N SER A 192 2.74 -0.91 7.00
CA SER A 192 2.25 -2.19 6.49
C SER A 192 2.41 -2.29 4.98
N ALA A 193 2.40 -3.52 4.44
CA ALA A 193 2.51 -3.74 2.99
C ALA A 193 1.43 -3.00 2.20
N GLU A 194 0.20 -2.94 2.72
CA GLU A 194 -0.89 -2.20 2.09
C GLU A 194 -0.59 -0.69 2.08
N ASP A 195 -0.16 -0.14 3.22
CA ASP A 195 0.03 1.30 3.36
C ASP A 195 1.28 1.83 2.64
N VAL A 196 2.29 1.00 2.36
CA VAL A 196 3.45 1.43 1.55
C VAL A 196 3.25 1.24 0.04
N SER A 197 2.13 0.66 -0.38
CA SER A 197 1.83 0.37 -1.78
C SER A 197 0.94 1.41 -2.47
N GLY A 198 0.54 2.47 -1.73
CA GLY A 198 -0.34 3.55 -2.19
C GLY A 198 0.32 4.53 -3.18
N LEU A 199 0.80 4.02 -4.32
CA LEU A 199 1.46 4.81 -5.37
C LEU A 199 1.24 4.18 -6.75
N LYS A 200 0.88 4.99 -7.75
CA LYS A 200 0.58 4.53 -9.12
C LYS A 200 0.78 5.64 -10.14
N ALA A 201 1.04 5.26 -11.39
CA ALA A 201 1.00 6.18 -12.52
C ALA A 201 -0.32 5.98 -13.27
N ILE A 202 -0.98 7.07 -13.66
CA ILE A 202 -2.26 7.03 -14.36
C ILE A 202 -2.29 8.03 -15.51
N ASN A 203 -2.79 7.61 -16.67
CA ASN A 203 -3.03 8.51 -17.78
C ASN A 203 -4.41 9.16 -17.63
N MET A 204 -4.43 10.44 -17.30
CA MET A 204 -5.65 11.20 -17.00
C MET A 204 -6.53 11.45 -18.22
N SER A 205 -5.99 11.47 -19.45
CA SER A 205 -6.78 11.71 -20.67
C SER A 205 -7.40 10.43 -21.22
N SER A 206 -6.64 9.34 -21.29
CA SER A 206 -7.14 8.08 -21.86
C SER A 206 -7.88 7.21 -20.86
N GLY A 207 -7.81 7.54 -19.56
CA GLY A 207 -8.32 6.66 -18.52
C GLY A 207 -7.45 5.42 -18.29
N ILE A 208 -6.46 5.19 -19.17
CA ILE A 208 -5.60 4.02 -19.13
C ILE A 208 -4.68 4.17 -17.92
N VAL A 209 -4.96 3.37 -16.92
CA VAL A 209 -3.99 3.02 -15.89
C VAL A 209 -2.84 2.31 -16.61
N SER A 210 -1.70 2.98 -16.76
CA SER A 210 -0.51 2.31 -17.27
C SER A 210 -0.25 1.10 -16.38
N VAL A 211 -0.31 -0.07 -17.02
CA VAL A 211 -0.10 -1.42 -16.46
C VAL A 211 0.88 -1.34 -15.30
N GLU A 212 0.46 -1.93 -14.18
CA GLU A 212 1.25 -2.32 -13.02
C GLU A 212 2.75 -2.15 -13.32
N VAL A 213 3.29 -0.96 -13.02
CA VAL A 213 4.73 -0.78 -13.00
C VAL A 213 5.15 -1.76 -11.94
N LYS A 214 5.66 -2.91 -12.38
CA LYS A 214 6.36 -3.87 -11.54
C LYS A 214 7.32 -3.00 -10.78
N GLN A 215 6.97 -2.70 -9.51
CA GLN A 215 7.71 -1.72 -8.74
C GLN A 215 9.17 -2.10 -8.93
N PRO A 216 10.09 -1.18 -9.25
CA PRO A 216 11.50 -1.48 -9.06
C PRO A 216 11.58 -1.85 -7.59
N GLN A 217 11.66 -3.15 -7.31
CA GLN A 217 11.42 -3.64 -5.97
C GLN A 217 12.43 -2.90 -5.10
N PRO A 218 11.98 -2.15 -4.09
CA PRO A 218 12.88 -1.34 -3.31
C PRO A 218 14.00 -2.25 -2.79
N PRO A 219 15.24 -1.75 -2.65
CA PRO A 219 16.43 -2.55 -2.33
C PRO A 219 16.28 -3.41 -1.05
N ARG A 220 15.24 -3.18 -0.26
CA ARG A 220 14.83 -3.96 0.90
C ARG A 220 14.53 -5.43 0.60
N TYR A 221 13.96 -5.80 -0.56
CA TYR A 221 13.73 -7.22 -0.85
C TYR A 221 15.06 -7.97 -1.07
N LEU A 222 15.97 -7.36 -1.81
CA LEU A 222 17.31 -7.89 -2.07
C LEU A 222 18.13 -7.91 -0.79
N LEU A 223 18.03 -6.87 0.04
CA LEU A 223 18.68 -6.81 1.33
C LEU A 223 18.12 -7.87 2.29
N LYS A 224 16.80 -8.07 2.33
CA LYS A 224 16.15 -9.11 3.15
C LYS A 224 16.54 -10.50 2.67
N ASN A 225 16.55 -10.74 1.36
CA ASN A 225 17.00 -12.01 0.79
C ASN A 225 18.49 -12.26 1.08
N ARG A 226 19.35 -11.25 0.91
CA ARG A 226 20.78 -11.35 1.24
C ARG A 226 20.99 -11.63 2.73
N HIS A 227 20.30 -10.90 3.61
CA HIS A 227 20.39 -11.10 5.06
C HIS A 227 19.89 -12.49 5.46
N ALA A 228 18.80 -12.96 4.88
CA ALA A 228 18.27 -14.31 5.13
C ALA A 228 19.25 -15.39 4.66
N ILE A 229 19.82 -15.26 3.47
CA ILE A 229 20.81 -16.21 2.92
C ILE A 229 22.08 -16.21 3.79
N LEU A 230 22.60 -15.03 4.12
CA LEU A 230 23.79 -14.87 4.95
C LEU A 230 23.62 -15.45 6.36
N ASN A 231 22.48 -15.23 7.01
CA ASN A 231 22.16 -15.86 8.30
C ASN A 231 21.99 -17.38 8.20
N THR A 232 21.35 -17.87 7.14
CA THR A 232 21.16 -19.30 6.93
C THR A 232 22.51 -20.01 6.74
N VAL A 233 23.40 -19.45 5.90
CA VAL A 233 24.73 -20.02 5.66
C VAL A 233 25.63 -19.85 6.89
N GLY A 234 25.68 -18.66 7.48
CA GLY A 234 26.54 -18.36 8.62
C GLY A 234 26.10 -19.07 9.90
N TRP A 235 24.99 -18.65 10.46
CA TRP A 235 24.51 -19.14 11.76
C TRP A 235 23.80 -20.50 11.66
N GLY A 236 23.14 -20.78 10.53
CA GLY A 236 22.38 -22.02 10.34
C GLY A 236 23.23 -23.24 9.94
N ILE A 237 24.31 -23.04 9.18
CA ILE A 237 25.10 -24.15 8.61
C ILE A 237 26.55 -24.14 9.14
N LEU A 238 27.27 -23.01 9.01
CA LEU A 238 28.70 -22.96 9.32
C LEU A 238 28.99 -23.07 10.82
N LEU A 239 28.27 -22.34 11.70
CA LEU A 239 28.49 -22.45 13.15
C LEU A 239 28.18 -23.87 13.69
N PRO A 240 27.00 -24.46 13.41
CA PRO A 240 26.71 -25.82 13.86
C PRO A 240 27.66 -26.85 13.24
N GLY A 241 28.00 -26.68 11.96
CA GLY A 241 28.96 -27.53 11.25
C GLY A 241 30.35 -27.50 11.89
N GLY A 242 30.83 -26.32 12.32
CA GLY A 242 32.09 -26.18 13.04
C GLY A 242 32.10 -26.93 14.38
N VAL A 243 31.00 -26.90 15.13
CA VAL A 243 30.84 -27.65 16.39
C VAL A 243 30.85 -29.16 16.13
N ILE A 244 30.14 -29.62 15.10
CA ILE A 244 30.11 -31.03 14.69
C ILE A 244 31.51 -31.49 14.25
N ALA A 245 32.23 -30.68 13.48
CA ALA A 245 33.59 -30.96 13.06
C ALA A 245 34.54 -31.14 14.26
N ALA A 246 34.46 -30.27 15.27
CA ALA A 246 35.26 -30.43 16.50
C ALA A 246 34.93 -31.70 17.29
N ARG A 247 33.70 -32.21 17.17
CA ARG A 247 33.29 -33.44 17.85
C ARG A 247 33.74 -34.69 17.13
N TYR A 248 33.59 -34.75 15.81
CA TYR A 248 33.81 -35.98 15.04
C TYR A 248 35.17 -36.03 14.33
N LEU A 249 35.65 -34.91 13.77
CA LEU A 249 36.95 -34.90 13.07
C LEU A 249 38.13 -34.99 14.03
N LYS A 250 37.93 -34.61 15.29
CA LYS A 250 38.92 -34.79 16.36
C LYS A 250 39.34 -36.26 16.53
N LEU A 251 38.50 -37.21 16.12
CA LEU A 251 38.77 -38.65 16.22
C LEU A 251 39.59 -39.22 15.05
N VAL A 252 39.68 -38.49 13.93
CA VAL A 252 40.23 -39.01 12.65
C VAL A 252 41.27 -38.10 12.00
N ALA A 253 41.39 -36.84 12.42
CA ALA A 253 42.29 -35.87 11.80
C ALA A 253 43.05 -35.05 12.86
N GLU A 254 44.16 -35.60 13.38
CA GLU A 254 44.87 -35.14 14.60
C GLU A 254 45.05 -33.63 14.74
N SER A 255 45.61 -32.96 13.72
CA SER A 255 45.86 -31.51 13.78
C SER A 255 44.88 -30.70 12.92
N SER A 256 44.35 -31.28 11.85
CA SER A 256 43.52 -30.57 10.87
C SER A 256 42.12 -30.24 11.39
N TRP A 257 41.57 -31.03 12.33
CA TRP A 257 40.24 -30.78 12.88
C TRP A 257 40.12 -29.39 13.52
N PHE A 258 41.19 -28.94 14.18
CA PHE A 258 41.21 -27.65 14.87
C PHE A 258 41.14 -26.49 13.88
N TYR A 259 41.91 -26.56 12.79
CA TYR A 259 41.86 -25.55 11.73
C TYR A 259 40.51 -25.53 11.01
N VAL A 260 39.91 -26.69 10.72
CA VAL A 260 38.57 -26.78 10.12
C VAL A 260 37.51 -26.16 11.04
N HIS A 261 37.57 -26.47 12.34
CA HIS A 261 36.68 -25.86 13.33
C HIS A 261 36.81 -24.34 13.35
N VAL A 262 38.03 -23.81 13.47
CA VAL A 262 38.29 -22.37 13.57
C VAL A 262 37.83 -21.65 12.30
N VAL A 263 38.12 -22.18 11.11
CA VAL A 263 37.70 -21.57 9.84
C VAL A 263 36.18 -21.50 9.72
N MET A 264 35.47 -22.59 10.05
CA MET A 264 34.00 -22.61 10.00
C MET A 264 33.38 -21.64 11.01
N GLN A 265 33.93 -21.51 12.22
CA GLN A 265 33.43 -20.59 13.23
C GLN A 265 33.65 -19.12 12.85
N MET A 266 34.84 -18.79 12.34
CA MET A 266 35.17 -17.41 11.91
C MET A 266 34.32 -16.98 10.71
N LEU A 267 34.15 -17.85 9.71
CA LEU A 267 33.29 -17.57 8.56
C LEU A 267 31.81 -17.51 8.95
N GLY A 268 31.36 -18.42 9.82
CA GLY A 268 29.97 -18.45 10.28
C GLY A 268 29.57 -17.18 11.05
N TYR A 269 30.45 -16.71 11.93
CA TYR A 269 30.23 -15.48 12.69
C TYR A 269 30.30 -14.24 11.80
N GLY A 270 31.31 -14.17 10.90
CA GLY A 270 31.48 -13.02 10.02
C GLY A 270 30.40 -12.87 8.95
N LEU A 271 29.82 -13.97 8.45
CA LEU A 271 28.75 -13.93 7.45
C LEU A 271 27.36 -13.65 8.05
N GLY A 272 27.10 -14.07 9.29
CA GLY A 272 25.78 -13.91 9.92
C GLY A 272 25.63 -12.65 10.79
N ALA A 273 26.71 -11.89 11.02
CA ALA A 273 26.67 -10.58 11.69
C ALA A 273 26.23 -9.47 10.73
#